data_AF-A0A432SCD4-F1
#
_entry.id   AF-A0A432SCD4-F1
#
_cell.length_a   1.000
_cell.length_b   1.000
_cell.length_c   1.000
_cell.angle_alpha   90.00
_cell.angle_beta   90.00
_cell.angle_gamma   90.00
#
_symmetry.space_group_name_H-M   'P 1'
#
loop_
_entity.id
_entity.type
_entity.pdbx_description
1 polymer ?
#
loop_
_entity_poly.entity_id
_entity_poly.type
_entity_poly.pdbx_seq_one_letter_code
_entity_poly.pdbx_strand_id
1 'polypeptide(L)'
;MAITLNNHVFKGHRALLGNKYVTYGEVELLLRYELYPISKNGFDWGNTSKGSKQLAYSILCQVSNKKLALTHVQKYSMDIIGALNSRDWVISASEVLGWIDNNTEKQVMQKLQPLNSPIKGIKKPKTNVVKEICKKLHITQKNLAEILEVPEGTVSSWAVKNEIPRLGKKAIEFYMLNVKNQKIVDSYRSFKELLEAS
;
A
#
# COMPACT_ATOMS: atom_id res chain seq x y z
N MET A 1 10.86 6.03 -14.31
CA MET A 1 11.28 6.50 -12.98
C MET A 1 10.14 6.34 -11.96
N ALA A 2 9.76 5.12 -11.58
CA ALA A 2 8.66 4.90 -10.63
C ALA A 2 9.02 3.98 -9.45
N ILE A 3 10.21 3.36 -9.47
CA ILE A 3 10.62 2.35 -8.49
C ILE A 3 11.28 2.99 -7.24
N THR A 4 11.66 4.27 -7.29
CA THR A 4 12.34 4.95 -6.19
C THR A 4 11.43 5.67 -5.19
N LEU A 5 10.13 5.85 -5.44
CA LEU A 5 9.24 6.59 -4.50
C LEU A 5 9.06 5.88 -3.14
N ASN A 6 9.17 4.54 -3.09
CA ASN A 6 8.85 3.77 -1.89
C ASN A 6 9.90 3.85 -0.77
N ASN A 7 11.13 4.29 -1.08
CA ASN A 7 12.20 4.45 -0.09
C ASN A 7 12.38 5.89 0.40
N HIS A 8 11.65 6.85 -0.19
CA HIS A 8 11.73 8.23 0.26
C HIS A 8 10.92 8.43 1.54
N VAL A 9 11.38 9.38 2.34
CA VAL A 9 10.74 9.76 3.59
C VAL A 9 10.29 11.21 3.50
N PHE A 10 9.16 11.48 4.14
CA PHE A 10 8.73 12.82 4.47
C PHE A 10 9.44 13.27 5.72
N LYS A 11 9.99 14.48 5.71
CA LYS A 11 10.62 15.08 6.89
C LYS A 11 10.02 16.45 7.13
N GLY A 12 9.56 16.72 8.34
CA GLY A 12 9.15 18.04 8.77
C GLY A 12 10.13 18.60 9.78
N HIS A 13 10.44 19.90 9.64
CA HIS A 13 11.28 20.65 10.57
C HIS A 13 10.65 22.01 10.87
N ARG A 14 10.59 22.35 12.15
CA ARG A 14 10.19 23.68 12.65
C ARG A 14 11.43 24.45 13.08
N ALA A 15 11.76 25.51 12.35
CA ALA A 15 12.86 26.41 12.72
C ALA A 15 12.50 27.24 13.97
N LEU A 16 13.52 27.77 14.64
CA LEU A 16 13.37 28.58 15.86
C LEU A 16 12.49 29.82 15.68
N LEU A 17 12.47 30.39 14.47
CA LEU A 17 11.65 31.57 14.12
C LEU A 17 10.21 31.20 13.70
N GLY A 18 9.80 29.94 13.85
CA GLY A 18 8.44 29.48 13.50
C GLY A 18 8.25 29.09 12.04
N ASN A 19 9.29 29.22 11.20
CA ASN A 19 9.25 28.73 9.82
C ASN A 19 9.13 27.20 9.80
N LYS A 20 8.30 26.68 8.90
CA LYS A 20 7.95 25.28 8.80
C LYS A 20 8.35 24.75 7.43
N TYR A 21 9.26 23.79 7.43
CA TYR A 21 9.78 23.16 6.22
C TYR A 21 9.35 21.71 6.18
N VAL A 22 8.87 21.26 5.03
CA VAL A 22 8.53 19.86 4.80
C VAL A 22 9.18 19.43 3.50
N THR A 23 9.88 18.31 3.54
CA THR A 23 10.58 17.75 2.38
C THR A 23 10.13 16.33 2.12
N TYR A 24 10.27 15.89 0.87
CA TYR A 24 10.10 14.51 0.45
C TYR A 24 11.38 14.08 -0.28
N GLY A 25 12.16 13.19 0.35
CA GLY A 25 13.53 12.94 -0.07
C GLY A 25 14.43 14.16 0.18
N GLU A 26 14.93 14.78 -0.88
CA GLU A 26 15.79 15.98 -0.84
C GLU A 26 15.10 17.25 -1.36
N VAL A 27 13.82 17.15 -1.74
CA VAL A 27 13.06 18.24 -2.38
C VAL A 27 11.97 18.75 -1.44
N GLU A 28 11.74 20.06 -1.45
CA GLU A 28 10.64 20.68 -0.70
C GLU A 28 9.27 20.19 -1.19
N LEU A 29 8.40 19.85 -0.25
CA LEU A 29 7.07 19.33 -0.56
C LEU A 29 6.17 20.48 -1.07
N LEU A 30 5.63 20.30 -2.28
CA LEU A 30 4.72 21.27 -2.87
C LEU A 30 3.42 21.39 -2.06
N LEU A 31 3.00 22.63 -1.79
CA LEU A 31 1.78 22.95 -1.06
C LEU A 31 0.50 22.62 -1.81
N ARG A 32 0.55 22.55 -3.14
CA ARG A 32 -0.57 22.17 -4.02
C ARG A 32 -1.84 23.01 -3.79
N TYR A 33 -1.69 24.33 -3.59
CA TYR A 33 -2.83 25.25 -3.45
C TYR A 33 -3.80 25.18 -4.63
N GLU A 34 -3.29 24.93 -5.85
CA GLU A 34 -4.12 24.73 -7.05
C GLU A 34 -5.15 23.60 -6.94
N LEU A 35 -4.89 22.60 -6.09
CA LEU A 35 -5.74 21.41 -5.96
C LEU A 35 -6.52 21.38 -4.65
N TYR A 36 -5.99 22.02 -3.61
CA TYR A 36 -6.61 22.01 -2.27
C TYR A 36 -6.26 23.30 -1.52
N PRO A 37 -6.88 24.45 -1.80
CA PRO A 37 -6.51 25.75 -1.21
C PRO A 37 -7.17 25.96 0.16
N ILE A 38 -6.85 25.13 1.16
CA ILE A 38 -7.48 25.23 2.48
C ILE A 38 -6.69 26.13 3.43
N SER A 39 -5.37 26.02 3.43
CA SER A 39 -4.50 26.87 4.26
C SER A 39 -4.04 28.10 3.48
N LYS A 40 -3.97 29.25 4.15
CA LYS A 40 -3.29 30.45 3.65
C LYS A 40 -1.85 30.56 4.17
N ASN A 41 -1.54 29.89 5.27
CA ASN A 41 -0.29 30.04 6.01
C ASN A 41 0.62 28.81 5.88
N GLY A 42 0.49 28.08 4.77
CA GLY A 42 1.31 26.91 4.49
C GLY A 42 0.98 25.68 5.34
N PHE A 43 1.99 24.86 5.58
CA PHE A 43 1.88 23.61 6.34
C PHE A 43 1.87 23.84 7.84
N ASP A 44 1.21 22.92 8.53
CA ASP A 44 1.26 22.81 9.99
C ASP A 44 1.07 21.37 10.44
N TRP A 45 1.39 21.06 11.70
CA TRP A 45 1.26 19.72 12.28
C TRP A 45 1.10 19.77 13.81
N GLY A 46 0.77 18.64 14.45
CA GLY A 46 0.47 18.58 15.89
C GLY A 46 -0.85 19.24 16.27
N ASN A 47 -1.71 19.48 15.28
CA ASN A 47 -3.06 20.01 15.45
C ASN A 47 -3.94 19.60 14.25
N THR A 48 -5.22 19.93 14.28
CA THR A 48 -6.21 19.62 13.22
C THR A 48 -6.61 20.85 12.40
N SER A 49 -5.75 21.88 12.37
CA SER A 49 -6.00 23.14 11.68
C SER A 49 -6.02 22.99 10.15
N LYS A 50 -6.35 24.10 9.47
CA LYS A 50 -6.30 24.19 8.01
C LYS A 50 -4.89 23.87 7.45
N GLY A 51 -3.83 24.26 8.14
CA GLY A 51 -2.44 23.95 7.75
C GLY A 51 -2.11 22.46 7.83
N SER A 52 -2.63 21.76 8.86
CA SER A 52 -2.49 20.31 8.99
C SER A 52 -3.24 19.54 7.90
N LYS A 53 -4.42 20.03 7.50
CA LYS A 53 -5.15 19.47 6.37
C LYS A 53 -4.41 19.70 5.04
N GLN A 54 -3.79 20.87 4.87
CA GLN A 54 -2.95 21.17 3.71
C GLN A 54 -1.77 20.21 3.59
N LEU A 55 -1.10 19.97 4.73
CA LEU A 55 0.02 19.03 4.82
C LEU A 55 -0.44 17.60 4.53
N ALA A 56 -1.52 17.17 5.17
CA ALA A 56 -2.13 15.85 4.96
C ALA A 56 -2.45 15.60 3.48
N TYR A 57 -3.11 16.55 2.81
CA TYR A 57 -3.41 16.45 1.39
C TYR A 57 -2.13 16.33 0.54
N SER A 58 -1.13 17.15 0.83
CA SER A 58 0.11 17.21 0.04
C SER A 58 0.91 15.91 0.16
N ILE A 59 1.00 15.32 1.36
CA ILE A 59 1.62 14.02 1.59
C ILE A 59 0.86 12.91 0.86
N LEU A 60 -0.46 12.82 1.05
CA LEU A 60 -1.28 11.81 0.40
C LEU A 60 -1.22 11.91 -1.11
N CYS A 61 -1.25 13.12 -1.67
CA CYS A 61 -1.22 13.34 -3.11
C CYS A 61 0.18 13.17 -3.73
N GLN A 62 1.24 13.12 -2.91
CA GLN A 62 2.60 12.80 -3.35
C GLN A 62 2.76 11.29 -3.60
N VAL A 63 2.15 10.45 -2.75
CA VAL A 63 2.25 8.98 -2.85
C VAL A 63 1.07 8.33 -3.58
N SER A 64 -0.01 9.07 -3.82
CA SER A 64 -1.25 8.52 -4.39
C SER A 64 -1.94 9.48 -5.37
N ASN A 65 -3.20 9.17 -5.71
CA ASN A 65 -4.02 9.95 -6.64
C ASN A 65 -4.79 11.08 -5.95
N LYS A 66 -5.04 12.17 -6.69
CA LYS A 66 -5.79 13.35 -6.22
C LYS A 66 -7.13 13.00 -5.54
N LYS A 67 -7.88 12.06 -6.13
CA LYS A 67 -9.20 11.63 -5.63
C LYS A 67 -9.10 10.92 -4.27
N LEU A 68 -8.14 10.00 -4.12
CA LEU A 68 -7.91 9.28 -2.87
C LEU A 68 -7.41 10.22 -1.79
N ALA A 69 -6.48 11.12 -2.14
CA ALA A 69 -6.00 12.14 -1.24
C ALA A 69 -7.17 12.95 -0.65
N LEU A 70 -8.07 13.48 -1.50
CA LEU A 70 -9.26 14.24 -1.06
C LEU A 70 -10.16 13.45 -0.10
N THR A 71 -10.42 12.17 -0.38
CA THR A 71 -11.27 11.33 0.47
C THR A 71 -10.67 11.11 1.85
N HIS A 72 -9.34 11.02 1.95
CA HIS A 72 -8.68 10.64 3.20
C HIS A 72 -8.04 11.79 3.97
N VAL A 73 -8.00 13.03 3.44
CA VAL A 73 -7.35 14.19 4.09
C VAL A 73 -7.80 14.37 5.53
N GLN A 74 -9.12 14.39 5.75
CA GLN A 74 -9.66 14.72 7.08
C GLN A 74 -9.23 13.68 8.12
N LYS A 75 -9.31 12.40 7.75
CA LYS A 75 -8.94 11.30 8.64
C LYS A 75 -7.44 11.24 8.86
N TYR A 76 -6.65 11.36 7.80
CA TYR A 76 -5.18 11.37 7.89
C TYR A 76 -4.66 12.54 8.72
N SER A 77 -5.30 13.71 8.61
CA SER A 77 -4.97 14.89 9.40
C SER A 77 -5.21 14.66 10.89
N MET A 78 -6.23 13.90 11.27
CA MET A 78 -6.53 13.61 12.68
C MET A 78 -5.64 12.50 13.23
N ASP A 79 -5.52 11.41 12.49
CA ASP A 79 -4.83 10.19 12.95
C ASP A 79 -3.32 10.38 13.00
N ILE A 80 -2.74 10.99 11.95
CA ILE A 80 -1.28 11.06 11.77
C ILE A 80 -0.77 12.48 12.03
N ILE A 81 -1.20 13.47 11.24
CA ILE A 81 -0.64 14.82 11.32
C ILE A 81 -0.91 15.49 12.67
N GLY A 82 -2.09 15.25 13.25
CA GLY A 82 -2.47 15.74 14.57
C GLY A 82 -1.62 15.15 15.70
N ALA A 83 -1.06 13.95 15.53
CA ALA A 83 -0.23 13.28 16.52
C ALA A 83 1.25 13.73 16.48
N LEU A 84 1.65 14.50 15.46
CA LEU A 84 3.03 14.99 15.31
C LEU A 84 3.28 16.18 16.24
N ASN A 85 3.56 15.91 17.52
CA ASN A 85 3.81 16.98 18.49
C ASN A 85 5.26 17.49 18.49
N SER A 86 6.17 16.75 17.87
CA SER A 86 7.59 17.09 17.81
C SER A 86 7.88 18.23 16.82
N ARG A 87 8.95 18.97 17.09
CA ARG A 87 9.54 19.95 16.16
C ARG A 87 9.93 19.27 14.84
N ASP A 88 10.52 18.09 14.97
CA ASP A 88 11.06 17.29 13.89
C ASP A 88 10.33 15.95 13.83
N TRP A 89 10.00 15.51 12.63
CA TRP A 89 9.37 14.21 12.42
C TRP A 89 9.78 13.63 11.08
N VAL A 90 9.72 12.31 11.00
CA VAL A 90 9.98 11.55 9.78
C VAL A 90 8.87 10.53 9.61
N ILE A 91 8.31 10.45 8.41
CA ILE A 91 7.32 9.45 8.03
C ILE A 91 7.76 8.83 6.71
N SER A 92 7.83 7.51 6.64
CA SER A 92 8.18 6.83 5.40
C SER A 92 7.02 6.81 4.41
N ALA A 93 7.31 6.88 3.10
CA ALA A 93 6.27 6.73 2.08
C ALA A 93 5.52 5.40 2.21
N SER A 94 6.22 4.34 2.63
CA SER A 94 5.67 3.01 2.87
C SER A 94 4.62 3.00 3.99
N GLU A 95 4.86 3.73 5.08
CA GLU A 95 3.88 3.89 6.17
C GLU A 95 2.64 4.66 5.70
N VAL A 96 2.81 5.71 4.88
CA VAL A 96 1.69 6.45 4.31
C VAL A 96 0.84 5.55 3.42
N LEU A 97 1.47 4.78 2.53
CA LEU A 97 0.78 3.82 1.66
C LEU A 97 0.05 2.75 2.47
N GLY A 98 0.71 2.17 3.47
CA GLY A 98 0.08 1.20 4.37
C GLY A 98 -1.12 1.78 5.12
N TRP A 99 -1.06 3.05 5.53
CA TRP A 99 -2.21 3.73 6.12
C TRP A 99 -3.34 3.92 5.10
N ILE A 100 -3.05 4.29 3.86
CA ILE A 100 -4.05 4.43 2.79
C ILE A 100 -4.74 3.09 2.54
N ASP A 101 -3.99 2.00 2.39
CA ASP A 101 -4.54 0.67 2.12
C ASP A 101 -5.48 0.22 3.23
N ASN A 102 -5.04 0.35 4.50
CA ASN A 102 -5.86 0.03 5.68
C ASN A 102 -7.16 0.84 5.79
N ASN A 103 -7.16 2.07 5.26
CA ASN A 103 -8.33 2.95 5.28
C ASN A 103 -9.17 2.88 3.99
N THR A 104 -8.63 2.31 2.92
CA THR A 104 -9.32 2.06 1.65
C THR A 104 -10.04 0.72 1.69
N GLU A 105 -9.42 -0.33 2.23
CA GLU A 105 -10.05 -1.65 2.42
C GLU A 105 -11.30 -1.58 3.32
N LYS A 106 -11.28 -0.71 4.34
CA LYS A 106 -12.46 -0.42 5.17
C LYS A 106 -13.62 0.20 4.38
N GLN A 107 -13.36 0.96 3.32
CA GLN A 107 -14.41 1.52 2.44
C GLN A 107 -14.92 0.50 1.41
N VAL A 108 -14.07 -0.41 0.93
CA VAL A 108 -14.50 -1.52 0.05
C VAL A 108 -15.45 -2.46 0.81
N MET A 109 -15.21 -2.72 2.09
CA MET A 109 -16.14 -3.50 2.93
C MET A 109 -17.45 -2.78 3.28
N GLN A 110 -17.47 -1.44 3.25
CA GLN A 110 -18.70 -0.66 3.49
C GLN A 110 -19.55 -0.46 2.23
N LYS A 111 -18.97 -0.44 1.02
CA LYS A 111 -19.70 -0.27 -0.24
C LYS A 111 -20.20 -1.57 -0.89
N LEU A 112 -19.80 -2.73 -0.37
CA LEU A 112 -20.24 -4.04 -0.85
C LEU A 112 -21.25 -4.71 0.12
N GLN A 113 -22.16 -3.94 0.72
CA GLN A 113 -23.37 -4.56 1.27
C GLN A 113 -24.45 -4.64 0.18
N PRO A 114 -24.62 -5.77 -0.50
CA PRO A 114 -25.92 -6.38 -0.60
C PRO A 114 -26.11 -7.28 0.62
N LEU A 115 -27.22 -7.03 1.30
CA LEU A 115 -27.97 -7.93 2.17
C LEU A 115 -27.35 -9.34 2.30
N ASN A 116 -26.58 -9.58 3.36
CA ASN A 116 -26.48 -10.90 3.96
C ASN A 116 -26.27 -10.74 5.47
N SER A 117 -27.26 -11.24 6.17
CA SER A 117 -27.36 -11.47 7.61
C SER A 117 -26.10 -12.15 8.20
N PRO A 118 -25.90 -12.08 9.53
CA PRO A 118 -24.80 -12.77 10.18
C PRO A 118 -25.03 -14.29 10.09
N ILE A 119 -24.42 -14.92 9.08
CA ILE A 119 -24.36 -16.38 9.04
C ILE A 119 -23.33 -16.81 10.08
N LYS A 120 -23.87 -17.31 11.20
CA LYS A 120 -23.21 -18.12 12.21
C LYS A 120 -22.23 -19.11 11.56
N GLY A 121 -21.11 -19.32 12.25
CA GLY A 121 -19.95 -20.09 11.80
C GLY A 121 -20.25 -21.30 10.92
N ILE A 122 -19.78 -21.22 9.68
CA ILE A 122 -19.58 -22.39 8.82
C ILE A 122 -18.08 -22.68 8.87
N LYS A 123 -17.71 -23.78 9.53
CA LYS A 123 -16.36 -24.35 9.51
C LYS A 123 -15.95 -24.54 8.05
N LYS A 124 -15.04 -23.70 7.54
CA LYS A 124 -14.40 -23.97 6.24
C LYS A 124 -13.72 -25.35 6.34
N PRO A 125 -13.93 -26.27 5.39
CA PRO A 125 -13.18 -27.52 5.37
C PRO A 125 -11.69 -27.15 5.30
N LYS A 126 -10.83 -27.88 6.03
CA LYS A 126 -9.37 -27.68 6.05
C LYS A 126 -8.81 -27.86 4.63
N THR A 127 -8.85 -26.82 3.80
CA THR A 127 -8.24 -26.84 2.48
C THR A 127 -6.75 -26.62 2.62
N ASN A 128 -5.98 -27.51 2.01
CA ASN A 128 -4.53 -27.45 2.10
C ASN A 128 -4.01 -26.22 1.35
N VAL A 129 -3.16 -25.42 2.00
CA VAL A 129 -2.58 -24.18 1.47
C VAL A 129 -1.92 -24.43 0.11
N VAL A 130 -1.17 -25.52 -0.06
CA VAL A 130 -0.49 -25.88 -1.32
C VAL A 130 -1.48 -26.09 -2.46
N LYS A 131 -2.63 -26.74 -2.19
CA LYS A 131 -3.66 -26.99 -3.20
C LYS A 131 -4.33 -25.69 -3.66
N GLU A 132 -4.54 -24.76 -2.74
CA GLU A 132 -5.08 -23.43 -3.09
C GLU A 132 -4.11 -22.62 -3.97
N ILE A 133 -2.82 -22.67 -3.65
CA ILE A 133 -1.77 -21.97 -4.41
C ILE A 133 -1.69 -22.53 -5.83
N CYS A 134 -1.62 -23.86 -5.96
CA CYS A 134 -1.60 -24.54 -7.27
C CYS A 134 -2.84 -24.14 -8.11
N LYS A 135 -4.02 -24.09 -7.48
CA LYS A 135 -5.26 -23.66 -8.15
C LYS A 135 -5.23 -22.20 -8.57
N LYS A 136 -4.74 -21.30 -7.72
CA LYS A 136 -4.67 -19.84 -8.01
C LYS A 136 -3.68 -19.50 -9.11
N LEU A 137 -2.55 -20.21 -9.16
CA LEU A 137 -1.49 -19.97 -10.13
C LEU A 137 -1.68 -20.79 -11.41
N HIS A 138 -2.66 -21.69 -11.45
CA HIS A 138 -2.84 -22.66 -12.54
C HIS A 138 -1.57 -23.49 -12.81
N ILE A 139 -0.84 -23.85 -11.74
CA ILE A 139 0.38 -24.65 -11.79
C ILE A 139 0.19 -25.99 -11.08
N THR A 140 1.03 -26.97 -11.43
CA THR A 140 1.09 -28.26 -10.76
C THR A 140 1.98 -28.21 -9.51
N GLN A 141 1.88 -29.22 -8.63
CA GLN A 141 2.79 -29.35 -7.49
C GLN A 141 4.25 -29.55 -7.94
N LYS A 142 4.46 -30.24 -9.06
CA LYS A 142 5.77 -30.39 -9.70
C LYS A 142 6.36 -29.05 -10.11
N ASN A 143 5.58 -28.20 -10.79
CA ASN A 143 6.05 -26.88 -11.19
C ASN A 143 6.35 -26.01 -9.96
N LEU A 144 5.54 -26.10 -8.90
CA LEU A 144 5.80 -25.38 -7.66
C LEU A 144 7.10 -25.86 -7.00
N ALA A 145 7.38 -27.16 -7.04
CA ALA A 145 8.62 -27.74 -6.50
C ALA A 145 9.85 -27.26 -7.28
N GLU A 146 9.74 -27.21 -8.61
CA GLU A 146 10.78 -26.69 -9.50
C GLU A 146 11.06 -25.19 -9.25
N ILE A 147 10.00 -24.37 -9.14
CA ILE A 147 10.11 -22.93 -8.85
C ILE A 147 10.78 -22.67 -7.48
N LEU A 148 10.45 -23.49 -6.49
CA LEU A 148 10.98 -23.34 -5.13
C LEU A 148 12.32 -24.05 -4.93
N GLU A 149 12.86 -24.70 -5.96
CA GLU A 149 14.08 -25.52 -5.90
C GLU A 149 14.05 -26.56 -4.77
N VAL A 150 12.89 -27.19 -4.56
CA VAL A 150 12.70 -28.25 -3.57
C VAL A 150 12.29 -29.57 -4.22
N PRO A 151 12.61 -30.73 -3.62
CA PRO A 151 12.12 -32.00 -4.11
C PRO A 151 10.59 -32.04 -4.18
N GLU A 152 10.03 -32.67 -5.21
CA GLU A 152 8.57 -32.80 -5.39
C GLU A 152 7.91 -33.45 -4.16
N GLY A 153 8.56 -34.48 -3.58
CA GLY A 153 8.11 -35.13 -2.35
C GLY A 153 7.96 -34.19 -1.15
N THR A 154 8.73 -33.10 -1.11
CA THR A 154 8.62 -32.07 -0.07
C THR A 154 7.32 -31.28 -0.22
N VAL A 155 7.00 -30.83 -1.44
CA VAL A 155 5.75 -30.10 -1.72
C VAL A 155 4.54 -31.01 -1.56
N SER A 156 4.63 -32.28 -1.97
CA SER A 156 3.58 -33.27 -1.74
C SER A 156 3.38 -33.55 -0.25
N SER A 157 4.47 -33.66 0.54
CA SER A 157 4.39 -33.80 1.99
C SER A 157 3.68 -32.60 2.63
N TRP A 158 3.98 -31.37 2.19
CA TRP A 158 3.26 -30.18 2.64
C TRP A 158 1.78 -30.21 2.25
N ALA A 159 1.47 -30.71 1.05
CA ALA A 159 0.10 -30.85 0.54
C ALA A 159 -0.73 -31.94 1.27
N VAL A 160 -0.06 -32.87 1.95
CA VAL A 160 -0.72 -33.93 2.75
C VAL A 160 -0.78 -33.54 4.23
N LYS A 161 0.36 -33.15 4.82
CA LYS A 161 0.47 -32.83 6.25
C LYS A 161 -0.10 -31.45 6.60
N ASN A 162 -0.32 -30.59 5.59
CA ASN A 162 -0.77 -29.21 5.76
C ASN A 162 0.16 -28.36 6.64
N GLU A 163 1.44 -28.71 6.63
CA GLU A 163 2.50 -28.05 7.37
C GLU A 163 3.54 -27.57 6.36
N ILE A 164 3.63 -26.24 6.22
CA ILE A 164 4.62 -25.59 5.37
C ILE A 164 5.58 -24.85 6.30
N PRO A 165 6.90 -25.08 6.19
CA PRO A 165 7.90 -24.29 6.92
C PRO A 165 7.74 -22.80 6.63
N ARG A 166 8.07 -21.94 7.60
CA ARG A 166 7.93 -20.48 7.49
C ARG A 166 8.61 -19.92 6.22
N LEU A 167 9.78 -20.46 5.88
CA LEU A 167 10.54 -20.07 4.69
C LEU A 167 9.79 -20.43 3.40
N GLY A 168 9.26 -21.66 3.30
CA GLY A 168 8.46 -22.10 2.15
C GLY A 168 7.21 -21.25 1.96
N LYS A 169 6.54 -20.87 3.06
CA LYS A 169 5.38 -19.96 2.99
C LYS A 169 5.78 -18.59 2.43
N LYS A 170 6.91 -18.02 2.90
CA LYS A 170 7.40 -16.72 2.41
C LYS A 170 7.86 -16.76 0.96
N ALA A 171 8.52 -17.84 0.52
CA ALA A 171 8.93 -18.02 -0.86
C ALA A 171 7.73 -18.07 -1.81
N ILE A 172 6.65 -18.75 -1.41
CA ILE A 172 5.41 -18.80 -2.19
C ILE A 172 4.73 -17.42 -2.24
N GLU A 173 4.63 -16.72 -1.10
CA GLU A 173 4.10 -15.34 -1.06
C GLU A 173 4.87 -14.42 -2.01
N PHE A 174 6.20 -14.52 -2.01
CA PHE A 174 7.08 -13.77 -2.89
C PHE A 174 6.84 -14.13 -4.36
N TYR A 175 6.74 -15.41 -4.72
CA TYR A 175 6.44 -15.83 -6.08
C TYR A 175 5.07 -15.32 -6.56
N MET A 176 4.04 -15.43 -5.73
CA MET A 176 2.71 -14.90 -6.05
C MET A 176 2.74 -13.38 -6.31
N LEU A 177 3.51 -12.65 -5.51
CA LEU A 177 3.70 -11.21 -5.70
C LEU A 177 4.44 -10.92 -7.01
N ASN A 178 5.50 -11.68 -7.30
CA ASN A 178 6.27 -11.53 -8.54
C ASN A 178 5.41 -11.76 -9.79
N VAL A 179 4.58 -12.81 -9.80
CA VAL A 179 3.66 -13.09 -10.92
C VAL A 179 2.67 -11.95 -11.13
N LYS A 180 2.14 -11.37 -10.05
CA LYS A 180 1.25 -10.19 -10.15
C LYS A 180 1.97 -8.98 -10.72
N ASN A 181 3.19 -8.71 -10.24
CA ASN A 181 4.00 -7.60 -10.73
C ASN A 181 4.34 -7.77 -12.21
N GLN A 182 4.66 -8.99 -12.64
CA GLN A 182 4.95 -9.28 -14.05
C GLN A 182 3.74 -8.97 -14.94
N LYS A 183 2.53 -9.39 -14.55
CA LYS A 183 1.29 -9.06 -15.28
C LYS A 183 1.06 -7.55 -15.41
N ILE A 184 1.38 -6.80 -14.36
CA ILE A 184 1.28 -5.34 -14.37
C ILE A 184 2.28 -4.76 -15.38
N VAL A 185 3.55 -5.19 -15.34
CA VAL A 185 4.58 -4.77 -16.30
C VAL A 185 4.18 -5.09 -17.74
N ASP A 186 3.69 -6.30 -17.99
CA ASP A 186 3.27 -6.72 -19.32
C ASP A 186 2.09 -5.89 -19.83
N SER A 187 1.11 -5.56 -18.96
CA SER A 187 0.00 -4.67 -19.32
C SER A 187 0.46 -3.27 -19.74
N TYR A 188 1.48 -2.72 -19.06
CA TYR A 188 2.08 -1.44 -19.44
C TYR A 188 2.87 -1.54 -20.75
N ARG A 189 3.58 -2.64 -20.98
CA ARG A 189 4.30 -2.87 -22.24
C ARG A 189 3.32 -2.91 -23.41
N SER A 190 2.26 -3.72 -23.31
CA SER A 190 1.21 -3.79 -24.34
C SER A 190 0.53 -2.44 -24.57
N PHE A 191 0.26 -1.67 -23.52
CA PHE A 191 -0.29 -0.32 -23.66
C PHE A 191 0.67 0.62 -24.40
N LYS A 192 1.98 0.56 -24.10
CA LYS A 192 2.99 1.35 -24.79
C LYS A 192 3.07 1.00 -26.27
N GLU A 193 3.08 -0.29 -26.60
CA GLU A 193 3.10 -0.78 -27.99
C GLU A 193 1.89 -0.29 -28.78
N LEU A 194 0.69 -0.27 -28.16
CA LEU A 194 -0.52 0.27 -28.79
C LEU A 194 -0.45 1.78 -29.03
N LEU A 195 0.24 2.54 -28.18
CA LEU A 195 0.45 3.97 -28.38
C LEU A 195 1.48 4.27 -29.47
N GLU A 196 2.51 3.44 -29.61
CA GLU A 196 3.53 3.58 -30.67
C GLU A 196 3.02 3.12 -32.04
N ALA A 197 2.00 2.26 -32.08
CA ALA A 197 1.37 1.78 -33.30
C ALA A 197 0.22 2.68 -33.82
N SER A 198 -0.16 3.73 -33.07
CA SER A 198 -1.19 4.71 -33.44
C SER A 198 -0.58 6.02 -33.94
#